data_AF-A0A9W4U0I8-F1
#
_entry.id   AF-A0A9W4U0I8-F1
#
_cell.length_a   1.000
_cell.length_b   1.000
_cell.length_c   1.000
_cell.angle_alpha   90.00
_cell.angle_beta   90.00
_cell.angle_gamma   90.00
#
_symmetry.space_group_name_H-M   'P 1'
#
loop_
_entity.id
_entity.type
_entity.pdbx_description
1 polymer ?
#
loop_
_entity_poly.entity_id
_entity_poly.type
_entity_poly.pdbx_seq_one_letter_code
_entity_poly.pdbx_strand_id
1 'polypeptide(L)'
;MLNQWVPIRNFIRNKATIVGDEVRLSNRRVMKKIQMGKARPAIFYQFDQFIELSDGSVIKRKSQIPKDELRMINDQRNSIKWNPHRSDLDTSDLTAAGKIGKFKAKFAQFEGEQVANQKDSTPESQEALRSKEKERARQKDKELVEMMGEDAVEIVGGGNLYDKKAETKRRKGK
;
A
#
# COMPACT_ATOMS: atom_id res chain seq x y z
N MET A 1 -66.54 -29.16 -42.56
CA MET A 1 -66.48 -29.25 -41.08
C MET A 1 -65.31 -28.40 -40.60
N LEU A 2 -65.52 -27.64 -39.53
CA LEU A 2 -64.77 -26.44 -39.11
C LEU A 2 -63.27 -26.68 -38.81
N ASN A 3 -62.42 -25.80 -39.35
CA ASN A 3 -61.06 -25.58 -38.85
C ASN A 3 -61.14 -24.81 -37.54
N GLN A 4 -60.80 -25.46 -36.42
CA GLN A 4 -60.71 -24.80 -35.12
C GLN A 4 -59.44 -23.95 -35.04
N TRP A 5 -59.63 -22.64 -34.94
CA TRP A 5 -58.59 -21.67 -34.65
C TRP A 5 -58.20 -21.75 -33.16
N VAL A 6 -56.94 -22.10 -32.87
CA VAL A 6 -56.39 -22.07 -31.51
C VAL A 6 -55.82 -20.68 -31.25
N PRO A 7 -56.31 -19.91 -30.26
CA PRO A 7 -55.76 -18.59 -29.98
C PRO A 7 -54.37 -18.72 -29.36
N ILE A 8 -53.41 -18.03 -29.96
CA ILE A 8 -52.07 -17.84 -29.40
C ILE A 8 -52.26 -17.09 -28.08
N ARG A 9 -52.01 -17.77 -26.96
CA ARG A 9 -51.99 -17.14 -25.63
C ARG A 9 -50.90 -16.07 -25.64
N ASN A 10 -51.29 -14.81 -25.70
CA ASN A 10 -50.40 -13.68 -25.46
C ASN A 10 -49.86 -13.80 -24.04
N PHE A 11 -48.63 -14.29 -23.92
CA PHE A 11 -47.88 -14.25 -22.67
C PHE A 11 -47.54 -12.79 -22.42
N ILE A 12 -48.36 -12.12 -21.61
CA ILE A 12 -48.06 -10.79 -21.08
C ILE A 12 -46.74 -10.95 -20.32
N ARG A 13 -45.64 -10.48 -20.91
CA ARG A 13 -44.38 -10.35 -20.19
C ARG A 13 -44.63 -9.30 -19.13
N ASN A 14 -44.70 -9.73 -17.87
CA ASN A 14 -44.64 -8.82 -16.74
C ASN A 14 -43.36 -7.99 -16.88
N LYS A 15 -43.49 -6.75 -17.38
CA LYS A 15 -42.46 -5.74 -17.21
C LYS A 15 -42.41 -5.51 -15.71
N ALA A 16 -41.39 -6.06 -15.07
CA ALA A 16 -41.10 -5.73 -13.68
C ALA A 16 -40.93 -4.21 -13.60
N THR A 17 -41.94 -3.52 -13.07
CA THR A 17 -41.84 -2.13 -12.64
C THR A 17 -40.91 -2.15 -11.44
N ILE A 18 -39.65 -1.80 -11.66
CA ILE A 18 -38.64 -1.80 -10.60
C ILE A 18 -38.60 -0.38 -10.05
N VAL A 19 -39.02 -0.27 -8.80
CA VAL A 19 -38.86 0.89 -7.95
C VAL A 19 -37.43 0.85 -7.41
N GLY A 20 -36.61 1.86 -7.72
CA GLY A 20 -35.32 2.12 -7.05
C GLY A 20 -34.05 2.06 -7.93
N ASP A 21 -33.05 2.84 -7.52
CA ASP A 21 -31.68 2.96 -8.03
C ASP A 21 -30.88 1.63 -7.94
N GLU A 22 -31.28 0.61 -8.69
CA GLU A 22 -30.49 -0.61 -8.83
C GLU A 22 -29.46 -0.46 -9.96
N VAL A 23 -28.17 -0.51 -9.62
CA VAL A 23 -27.09 -0.61 -10.61
C VAL A 23 -27.15 -1.98 -11.29
N ARG A 24 -27.85 -2.05 -12.42
CA ARG A 24 -27.94 -3.23 -13.25
C ARG A 24 -26.92 -3.14 -14.37
N LEU A 25 -26.06 -4.15 -14.50
CA LEU A 25 -25.35 -4.39 -15.75
C LEU A 25 -26.39 -4.43 -16.88
N SER A 26 -26.10 -3.76 -18.00
CA SER A 26 -27.03 -3.53 -19.12
C SER A 26 -27.96 -4.73 -19.38
N ASN A 27 -29.25 -4.45 -19.60
CA ASN A 27 -30.32 -5.43 -19.86
C ASN A 27 -29.80 -6.75 -20.44
N ARG A 28 -29.94 -7.82 -19.64
CA ARG A 28 -29.37 -9.16 -19.90
C ARG A 28 -29.63 -9.58 -21.35
N ARG A 29 -28.57 -9.74 -22.14
CA ARG A 29 -28.66 -10.18 -23.54
C ARG A 29 -29.27 -11.60 -23.60
N VAL A 30 -29.91 -11.92 -24.73
CA VAL A 30 -30.41 -13.27 -25.00
C VAL A 30 -29.22 -14.24 -24.95
N MET A 31 -29.28 -15.23 -24.05
CA MET A 31 -28.20 -16.21 -23.84
C MET A 31 -28.14 -17.21 -24.99
N LYS A 32 -26.93 -17.58 -25.43
CA LYS A 32 -26.72 -18.61 -26.44
C LYS A 32 -26.98 -20.00 -25.83
N LYS A 33 -27.82 -20.82 -26.46
CA LYS A 33 -28.12 -22.19 -26.01
C LYS A 33 -27.00 -23.14 -26.42
N ILE A 34 -26.37 -23.80 -25.43
CA ILE A 34 -25.42 -24.89 -25.65
C ILE A 34 -26.21 -26.20 -25.77
N GLN A 35 -25.94 -26.99 -26.80
CA GLN A 35 -26.61 -28.29 -26.99
C GLN A 35 -26.03 -29.34 -26.03
N MET A 36 -26.85 -30.31 -25.64
CA MET A 36 -26.39 -31.44 -24.82
C MET A 36 -25.23 -32.16 -25.53
N GLY A 37 -24.16 -32.46 -24.78
CA GLY A 37 -22.94 -33.07 -25.33
C GLY A 37 -22.00 -32.12 -26.10
N LYS A 38 -22.40 -30.88 -26.40
CA LYS A 38 -21.53 -29.87 -27.06
C LYS A 38 -20.92 -28.86 -26.07
N ALA A 39 -21.09 -29.09 -24.77
CA ALA A 39 -20.49 -28.25 -23.74
C ALA A 39 -18.98 -28.48 -23.69
N ARG A 40 -18.20 -27.44 -24.02
CA ARG A 40 -16.74 -27.46 -23.89
C ARG A 40 -16.38 -26.98 -22.48
N PRO A 41 -15.46 -27.66 -21.78
CA PRO A 41 -14.97 -27.16 -20.51
C PRO A 41 -14.25 -25.82 -20.70
N ALA A 42 -14.33 -24.95 -19.70
CA ALA A 42 -13.63 -23.68 -19.71
C ALA A 42 -12.15 -23.91 -19.37
N ILE A 43 -11.32 -24.07 -20.39
CA ILE A 43 -9.87 -24.13 -20.25
C ILE A 43 -9.32 -22.74 -20.51
N PHE A 44 -8.96 -22.04 -19.45
CA PHE A 44 -8.36 -20.72 -19.54
C PHE A 44 -6.86 -20.81 -19.85
N TYR A 45 -6.33 -19.76 -20.45
CA TYR A 45 -4.89 -19.63 -20.62
C TYR A 45 -4.22 -19.40 -19.27
N GLN A 46 -3.13 -20.14 -19.03
CA GLN A 46 -2.38 -20.11 -17.79
C GLN A 46 -0.88 -20.04 -18.10
N PHE A 47 -0.18 -19.23 -17.33
CA PHE A 47 1.26 -19.09 -17.32
C PHE A 47 1.87 -19.98 -16.24
N ASP A 48 3.10 -20.42 -16.49
CA ASP A 48 3.94 -21.02 -15.47
C ASP A 48 4.56 -19.91 -14.63
N GLN A 49 4.26 -19.91 -13.33
CA GLN A 49 4.73 -18.92 -12.37
C GLN A 49 5.59 -19.59 -11.29
N PHE A 50 6.78 -19.03 -11.05
CA PHE A 50 7.66 -19.35 -9.94
C PHE A 50 7.32 -18.49 -8.74
N ILE A 51 7.00 -19.14 -7.62
CA ILE A 51 6.76 -18.47 -6.34
C ILE A 51 7.95 -18.69 -5.44
N GLU A 52 8.61 -17.62 -5.05
CA GLU A 52 9.62 -17.61 -3.99
C GLU A 52 8.91 -17.41 -2.64
N LEU A 53 9.06 -18.37 -1.74
CA LEU A 53 8.51 -18.33 -0.38
C LEU A 53 9.48 -17.60 0.56
N SER A 54 9.05 -17.33 1.79
CA SER A 54 9.81 -16.55 2.77
C SER A 54 11.16 -17.16 3.17
N ASP A 55 11.36 -18.46 2.96
CA ASP A 55 12.61 -19.17 3.22
C ASP A 55 13.53 -19.26 1.99
N GLY A 56 13.14 -18.63 0.88
CA GLY A 56 13.86 -18.68 -0.39
C GLY A 56 13.58 -19.93 -1.22
N SER A 57 12.72 -20.84 -0.76
CA SER A 57 12.31 -21.98 -1.58
C SER A 57 11.40 -21.54 -2.72
N VAL A 58 11.55 -22.19 -3.88
CA VAL A 58 10.84 -21.82 -5.11
C VAL A 58 9.89 -22.93 -5.54
N ILE A 59 8.62 -22.59 -5.77
CA ILE A 59 7.56 -23.51 -6.24
C ILE A 59 7.07 -23.06 -7.61
N LYS A 60 6.96 -24.00 -8.56
CA LYS A 60 6.31 -23.76 -9.85
C LYS A 60 4.81 -24.03 -9.77
N ARG A 61 3.98 -23.06 -10.17
CA ARG A 61 2.51 -23.19 -10.26
C ARG A 61 1.96 -22.68 -11.59
N LYS A 62 0.76 -23.13 -11.96
CA LYS A 62 0.00 -22.54 -13.07
C LYS A 62 -0.91 -21.43 -12.57
N SER A 63 -0.84 -20.26 -13.20
CA SER A 63 -1.61 -19.07 -12.80
C SER A 63 -2.12 -18.34 -14.05
N GLN A 64 -3.29 -17.71 -13.97
CA GLN A 64 -3.79 -16.85 -15.07
C GLN A 64 -3.12 -15.47 -15.09
N ILE A 65 -2.41 -15.12 -14.01
CA ILE A 65 -1.72 -13.83 -13.88
C ILE A 65 -0.49 -13.85 -14.80
N PRO A 66 -0.29 -12.82 -15.65
CA PRO A 66 0.86 -12.73 -16.54
C PRO A 66 2.10 -12.25 -15.77
N LYS A 67 2.63 -13.10 -14.89
CA LYS A 67 3.85 -12.85 -14.11
C LYS A 67 4.62 -14.15 -13.94
N ASP A 68 5.86 -14.16 -14.38
CA ASP A 68 6.73 -15.33 -14.33
C ASP A 68 7.22 -15.60 -12.90
N GLU A 69 7.48 -14.56 -12.12
CA GLU A 69 8.00 -14.66 -10.75
C GLU A 69 7.13 -13.89 -9.75
N LEU A 70 7.00 -14.44 -8.55
CA LEU A 70 6.30 -13.81 -7.44
C LEU A 70 7.00 -14.14 -6.12
N ARG A 71 7.42 -13.11 -5.38
CA ARG A 71 7.93 -13.26 -4.02
C ARG A 71 6.83 -13.08 -2.98
N MET A 72 6.68 -14.06 -2.11
CA MET A 72 5.75 -14.02 -0.98
C MET A 72 6.48 -13.55 0.29
N ILE A 73 6.02 -12.44 0.86
CA ILE A 73 6.54 -11.89 2.12
C ILE A 73 5.89 -12.59 3.31
N ASN A 74 4.57 -12.82 3.25
CA ASN A 74 3.80 -13.51 4.30
C ASN A 74 3.26 -14.83 3.73
N ASP A 75 3.60 -15.93 4.37
CA ASP A 75 3.32 -17.29 3.91
C ASP A 75 3.10 -18.26 5.09
N GLN A 76 2.71 -19.51 4.83
CA GLN A 76 2.68 -20.52 5.88
C GLN A 76 4.05 -20.75 6.54
N ARG A 77 5.16 -20.60 5.81
CA ARG A 77 6.50 -20.93 6.35
C ARG A 77 7.03 -19.95 7.39
N ASN A 78 6.56 -18.69 7.39
CA ASN A 78 6.88 -17.68 8.39
C ASN A 78 5.77 -17.45 9.42
N SER A 79 4.74 -18.31 9.45
CA SER A 79 3.62 -18.16 10.38
C SER A 79 3.69 -19.18 11.52
N ILE A 80 3.62 -18.67 12.77
CA ILE A 80 3.64 -19.47 14.00
C ILE A 80 2.58 -20.58 13.99
N LYS A 81 1.41 -20.29 13.43
CA LYS A 81 0.29 -21.25 13.41
C LYS A 81 0.66 -22.55 12.67
N TRP A 82 1.46 -22.46 11.62
CA TRP A 82 1.87 -23.62 10.81
C TRP A 82 3.24 -24.18 11.23
N ASN A 83 4.05 -23.39 11.95
CA ASN A 83 5.33 -23.84 12.48
C ASN A 83 5.48 -23.49 13.97
N PRO A 84 4.74 -24.17 14.87
CA PRO A 84 4.70 -23.82 16.30
C PRO A 84 5.99 -24.18 17.04
N HIS A 85 6.82 -25.07 16.48
CA HIS A 85 8.07 -25.51 17.11
C HIS A 85 9.24 -24.58 16.82
N ARG A 86 9.12 -23.66 15.86
CA ARG A 86 10.17 -22.71 15.52
C ARG A 86 10.04 -21.47 16.40
N SER A 87 10.89 -21.38 17.42
CA SER A 87 10.93 -20.25 18.37
C SER A 87 11.42 -18.93 17.77
N ASP A 88 12.04 -18.98 16.59
CA ASP A 88 12.54 -17.82 15.82
C ASP A 88 11.42 -17.03 15.13
N LEU A 89 10.26 -17.64 14.89
CA LEU A 89 9.09 -16.95 14.37
C LEU A 89 8.37 -16.27 15.53
N ASP A 90 8.76 -15.04 15.90
CA ASP A 90 7.94 -14.21 16.77
C ASP A 90 7.06 -13.26 15.93
N THR A 91 5.75 -13.34 16.12
CA THR A 91 4.74 -12.51 15.46
C THR A 91 4.72 -11.06 15.95
N SER A 92 5.56 -10.70 16.92
CA SER A 92 5.68 -9.34 17.44
C SER A 92 5.94 -8.31 16.33
N ASP A 93 6.64 -8.69 15.26
CA ASP A 93 6.99 -7.79 14.16
C ASP A 93 5.84 -7.53 13.16
N LEU A 94 4.82 -8.38 13.09
CA LEU A 94 3.64 -8.10 12.24
C LEU A 94 2.83 -6.89 12.73
N THR A 95 3.02 -6.48 13.98
CA THR A 95 2.39 -5.28 14.53
C THR A 95 3.12 -3.98 14.13
N ALA A 96 4.29 -4.07 13.50
CA ALA A 96 5.12 -2.94 13.08
C ALA A 96 4.50 -2.08 11.97
N ALA A 97 3.59 -2.62 11.15
CA ALA A 97 2.84 -1.83 10.16
C ALA A 97 1.55 -1.20 10.73
N GLY A 98 1.17 -1.55 11.96
CA GLY A 98 -0.10 -1.18 12.58
C GLY A 98 -0.08 0.13 13.38
N LYS A 99 -1.13 0.35 14.18
CA LYS A 99 -1.22 1.50 15.10
C LYS A 99 -0.08 1.49 16.13
N ILE A 100 0.30 0.30 16.60
CA ILE A 100 1.42 0.09 17.53
C ILE A 100 2.75 0.44 16.86
N GLY A 101 2.98 0.01 15.62
CA GLY A 101 4.17 0.41 14.86
C GLY A 101 4.25 1.93 14.64
N LYS A 102 3.14 2.57 14.28
CA LYS A 102 3.06 4.04 14.16
C LYS A 102 3.28 4.75 15.49
N PHE A 103 2.79 4.19 16.59
CA PHE A 103 3.02 4.71 17.94
C PHE A 103 4.49 4.59 18.33
N LYS A 104 5.07 3.39 18.22
CA LYS A 104 6.50 3.14 18.45
C LYS A 104 7.36 4.08 17.59
N ALA A 105 7.07 4.23 16.30
CA ALA A 105 7.81 5.16 15.44
C ALA A 105 7.74 6.62 15.89
N LYS A 106 6.60 7.07 16.45
CA LYS A 106 6.42 8.45 16.92
C LYS A 106 7.00 8.70 18.32
N PHE A 107 6.95 7.69 19.18
CA PHE A 107 7.30 7.81 20.59
C PHE A 107 8.56 7.02 20.97
N ALA A 108 9.30 6.48 19.98
CA ALA A 108 10.57 5.76 20.20
C ALA A 108 11.60 6.57 21.00
N GLN A 109 11.55 7.90 20.91
CA GLN A 109 12.45 8.79 21.65
C GLN A 109 12.15 8.81 23.17
N PHE A 110 10.95 8.43 23.59
CA PHE A 110 10.54 8.45 25.01
C PHE A 110 10.76 7.12 25.72
N GLU A 111 10.90 6.00 24.99
CA GLU A 111 11.19 4.67 25.55
C GLU A 111 12.70 4.47 25.84
N GLY A 112 13.54 5.47 25.57
CA GLY A 112 14.99 5.38 25.58
C GLY A 112 15.68 6.02 26.79
N GLU A 113 15.56 5.41 27.98
CA GLU A 113 16.62 5.46 29.01
C GLU A 113 17.02 4.05 29.52
N GLN A 114 16.44 2.97 28.99
CA GLN A 114 16.70 1.59 29.50
C GLN A 114 17.14 0.56 28.44
N VAL A 115 17.36 0.95 27.17
CA VAL A 115 17.94 0.03 26.15
C VAL A 115 19.10 0.69 25.42
N ALA A 116 20.05 1.21 26.18
CA ALA A 116 21.39 1.54 25.70
C ALA A 116 22.32 0.34 25.94
N ASN A 117 22.02 -0.82 25.35
CA ASN A 117 22.96 -1.92 25.24
C ASN A 117 22.57 -2.84 24.08
N GLN A 118 22.77 -2.35 22.86
CA GLN A 118 23.66 -3.00 21.88
C GLN A 118 23.63 -2.22 20.56
N LYS A 119 24.85 -1.83 20.13
CA LYS A 119 25.26 -1.20 18.86
C LYS A 119 25.28 0.33 18.85
N ASP A 120 26.35 0.83 19.48
CA ASP A 120 27.19 1.95 19.07
C ASP A 120 26.53 3.28 18.69
N SER A 121 26.24 4.09 19.69
CA SER A 121 26.52 5.53 19.60
C SER A 121 26.77 6.11 20.99
N THR A 122 28.04 6.22 21.37
CA THR A 122 28.51 7.17 22.40
C THR A 122 27.92 8.55 22.11
N PRO A 123 27.52 9.37 23.12
CA PRO A 123 26.98 10.71 22.90
C PRO A 123 27.86 11.61 22.00
N GLU A 124 29.17 11.35 21.96
CA GLU A 124 30.14 12.01 21.07
C GLU A 124 29.89 11.74 19.57
N SER A 125 29.37 10.56 19.19
CA SER A 125 29.11 10.20 17.79
C SER A 125 27.86 10.91 17.24
N GLN A 126 26.86 11.17 18.09
CA GLN A 126 25.66 11.91 17.69
C GLN A 126 25.94 13.40 17.52
N GLU A 127 26.83 13.98 18.34
CA GLU A 127 27.31 15.35 18.16
C GLU A 127 28.24 15.49 16.94
N ALA A 128 29.07 14.48 16.65
CA ALA A 128 29.89 14.41 15.44
C ALA A 128 29.05 14.32 14.15
N LEU A 129 27.91 13.63 14.17
CA LEU A 129 27.00 13.56 13.02
C LEU A 129 26.26 14.89 12.81
N ARG A 130 25.80 15.53 13.90
CA ARG A 130 25.12 16.85 13.84
C ARG A 130 26.06 17.98 13.40
N SER A 131 27.33 17.93 13.77
CA SER A 131 28.34 18.88 13.30
C SER A 131 28.68 18.66 11.83
N LYS A 132 28.87 17.40 11.39
CA LYS A 132 29.07 17.05 9.97
C LYS A 132 27.90 17.44 9.08
N GLU A 133 26.66 17.33 9.58
CA GLU A 133 25.46 17.73 8.85
C GLU A 133 25.35 19.25 8.71
N LYS A 134 25.69 20.01 9.76
CA LYS A 134 25.81 21.48 9.71
C LYS A 134 26.93 21.95 8.78
N GLU A 135 28.06 21.25 8.77
CA GLU A 135 29.17 21.54 7.85
C GLU A 135 28.77 21.28 6.39
N ARG A 136 28.08 20.17 6.11
CA ARG A 136 27.54 19.91 4.77
C ARG A 136 26.49 20.95 4.35
N ALA A 137 25.65 21.41 5.26
CA ALA A 137 24.69 22.47 4.96
C ALA A 137 25.42 23.79 4.61
N ARG A 138 26.43 24.18 5.40
CA ARG A 138 27.28 25.35 5.12
C ARG A 138 28.06 25.22 3.82
N GLN A 139 28.51 24.02 3.46
CA GLN A 139 29.19 23.77 2.19
C GLN A 139 28.23 23.92 1.01
N LYS A 140 27.00 23.42 1.13
CA LYS A 140 25.95 23.60 0.11
C LYS A 140 25.55 25.06 -0.06
N ASP A 141 25.48 25.82 1.04
CA ASP A 141 25.17 27.25 0.97
C ASP A 141 26.29 28.01 0.24
N LYS A 142 27.57 27.66 0.49
CA LYS A 142 28.71 28.23 -0.24
C LYS A 142 28.74 27.84 -1.72
N GLU A 143 28.47 26.57 -2.03
CA GLU A 143 28.38 26.07 -3.42
C GLU A 143 27.22 26.74 -4.18
N LEU A 144 26.11 27.01 -3.50
CA LEU A 144 24.97 27.74 -4.04
C LEU A 144 25.33 29.19 -4.36
N VAL A 145 26.04 29.88 -3.46
CA VAL A 145 26.48 31.27 -3.67
C VAL A 145 27.49 31.38 -4.80
N GLU A 146 28.42 30.41 -4.92
CA GLU A 146 29.36 30.32 -6.03
C GLU A 146 28.65 30.07 -7.37
N MET A 147 27.58 29.28 -7.39
CA MET A 147 26.75 29.03 -8.58
C MET A 147 25.90 30.26 -9.02
N MET A 148 25.64 31.21 -8.11
CA MET A 148 24.83 32.41 -8.38
C MET A 148 25.61 33.56 -9.04
N GLY A 149 26.93 33.43 -9.22
CA GLY A 149 27.80 34.38 -9.94
C GLY A 149 28.45 35.46 -9.06
N GLU A 150 29.50 36.10 -9.57
CA GLU A 150 30.43 36.99 -8.83
C GLU A 150 29.79 38.22 -8.16
N ASP A 151 28.53 38.55 -8.50
CA ASP A 151 27.80 39.71 -7.96
C ASP A 151 26.74 39.35 -6.89
N ALA A 152 26.65 38.09 -6.46
CA ALA A 152 25.66 37.65 -5.48
C ALA A 152 26.07 38.03 -4.05
N VAL A 153 25.38 39.01 -3.45
CA VAL A 153 25.56 39.42 -2.04
C VAL A 153 24.49 38.78 -1.16
N GLU A 154 24.90 38.01 -0.15
CA GLU A 154 23.98 37.46 0.85
C GLU A 154 23.33 38.58 1.68
N ILE A 155 22.02 38.77 1.51
CA ILE A 155 21.24 39.71 2.32
C ILE A 155 20.89 39.02 3.65
N VAL A 156 21.72 39.23 4.68
CA VAL A 156 21.56 38.65 6.04
C VAL A 156 20.33 39.20 6.80
N GLY A 157 19.64 40.20 6.24
CA GLY A 157 18.54 40.92 6.87
C GLY A 157 17.17 40.67 6.23
N GLY A 158 16.82 39.43 5.91
CA GLY A 158 15.49 39.06 5.43
C GLY A 158 14.42 39.50 6.44
N GLY A 159 13.66 40.55 6.09
CA GLY A 159 12.61 41.11 6.94
C GLY A 159 11.67 40.04 7.48
N ASN A 160 11.19 40.23 8.71
CA ASN A 160 10.35 39.27 9.43
C ASN A 160 9.29 38.64 8.51
N LEU A 161 9.55 37.41 8.07
CA LEU A 161 8.58 36.63 7.32
C LEU A 161 7.37 36.42 8.22
N TYR A 162 6.20 36.75 7.70
CA TYR A 162 4.94 36.68 8.46
C TYR A 162 4.70 35.24 8.95
N ASP A 163 4.75 35.09 10.27
CA ASP A 163 4.70 33.79 10.94
C ASP A 163 3.32 33.56 11.55
N LYS A 164 2.44 32.82 10.85
CA LYS A 164 1.04 32.55 11.26
C LYS A 164 0.94 31.98 12.68
N LYS A 165 1.96 31.24 13.11
CA LYS A 165 2.03 30.64 14.45
C LYS A 165 2.22 31.70 15.55
N ALA A 166 3.04 32.72 15.29
CA ALA A 166 3.27 33.83 16.22
C ALA A 166 2.01 34.69 16.41
N GLU A 167 1.26 34.93 15.33
CA GLU A 167 0.00 35.69 15.40
C GLU A 167 -1.09 34.96 16.19
N THR A 168 -1.24 33.65 15.97
CA THR A 168 -2.22 32.82 16.68
C THR A 168 -1.96 32.81 18.20
N LYS A 169 -0.68 32.87 18.61
CA LYS A 169 -0.27 32.96 20.01
C LYS A 169 -0.61 34.33 20.62
N ARG A 170 -0.41 35.43 19.88
CA ARG A 170 -0.84 36.79 20.31
C ARG A 170 -2.35 36.90 20.49
N ARG A 171 -3.14 36.27 19.62
CA ARG A 171 -4.62 36.28 19.70
C ARG A 171 -5.19 35.49 20.87
N LYS A 172 -4.49 34.46 21.36
CA LYS A 172 -4.93 33.62 22.49
C LYS A 172 -4.49 34.15 23.86
N GLY A 173 -3.64 35.18 23.91
CA GLY A 173 -3.13 35.79 25.14
C GLY A 173 -3.78 37.13 25.51
N LYS A 174 -4.91 37.49 24.88
CA LYS A 174 -5.76 38.62 25.25
C LYS A 174 -7.10 38.12 25.74
#